data_AF-A0A6N4SUA3-F1
#
_entry.id   AF-A0A6N4SUA3-F1
#
_cell.length_a   1.000
_cell.length_b   1.000
_cell.length_c   1.000
_cell.angle_alpha   90.00
_cell.angle_beta   90.00
_cell.angle_gamma   90.00
#
_symmetry.space_group_name_H-M   'P 1'
#
loop_
_entity.id
_entity.type
_entity.pdbx_description
1 polymer ?
#
loop_
_entity_poly.entity_id
_entity_poly.type
_entity_poly.pdbx_seq_one_letter_code
_entity_poly.pdbx_strand_id
1 'polypeptide(L)'
;MVNEELLWVLWQHLLFSVESLHTTTGEPIIIKHTGTLNVHAGPDFSLAKLCIDGIEWAGDVEIHTKASDWYKHKHQHNPAYESVILHVVYEADIDITRADGSCIPVLELKDRIHTMHLETYGYLMEEKKTVPCAHAIHEIPAIVMEQMKQRVLIERLERKTDGLFQLLTDQPNWKMIAGRLIFKSFGTGLNDYLFERMAQQMDFNKLDRLSYAPKSIEALFFGCSGMLEKDWADDFPAALKKEYTYLQRTQTVTCTIDSSEWKFLRTRPVNFPTIRLAQLAALFSNTDWYASFSSITSVKYAEDFLNVSLSDYWLNHYRFDVLSKPAPKHIGKTFANTFLLNAYIPFLVLHARYYKNETTWEQVFEMLDTIQAEDNAITRVWKELGIRMDTGFDSQSGLELYKMYCTHKKCLSCSIGFSILRNASVSAVVK
;
A
#
# COMPACT_ATOMS: atom_id res chain seq x y z
N MET A 1 18.17 -14.53 -18.36
CA MET A 1 18.79 -14.86 -17.07
C MET A 1 17.83 -15.75 -16.30
N VAL A 2 18.22 -16.97 -15.92
CA VAL A 2 17.38 -17.87 -15.12
C VAL A 2 17.81 -17.74 -13.66
N ASN A 3 16.85 -17.56 -12.76
CA ASN A 3 17.04 -17.50 -11.32
C ASN A 3 16.03 -18.41 -10.62
N GLU A 4 16.21 -18.63 -9.33
CA GLU A 4 15.35 -19.49 -8.51
C GLU A 4 13.91 -19.02 -8.47
N GLU A 5 13.64 -17.71 -8.37
CA GLU A 5 12.27 -17.18 -8.35
C GLU A 5 11.49 -17.59 -9.62
N LEU A 6 12.12 -17.54 -10.80
CA LEU A 6 11.53 -18.05 -12.02
C LEU A 6 11.27 -19.55 -11.93
N LEU A 7 12.24 -20.34 -11.46
CA LEU A 7 12.10 -21.79 -11.35
C LEU A 7 11.00 -22.18 -10.36
N TRP A 8 10.82 -21.45 -9.27
CA TRP A 8 9.71 -21.63 -8.33
C TRP A 8 8.36 -21.47 -9.05
N VAL A 9 8.20 -20.42 -9.85
CA VAL A 9 6.96 -20.20 -10.64
C VAL A 9 6.75 -21.28 -11.68
N LEU A 10 7.81 -21.69 -12.39
CA LEU A 10 7.74 -22.74 -13.40
C LEU A 10 7.38 -24.10 -12.76
N TRP A 11 7.96 -24.43 -11.61
CA TRP A 11 7.65 -25.63 -10.83
C TRP A 11 6.22 -25.63 -10.32
N GLN A 12 5.84 -24.59 -9.56
CA GLN A 12 4.53 -24.48 -8.92
C GLN A 12 3.37 -24.59 -9.92
N HIS A 13 3.56 -24.09 -11.14
CA HIS A 13 2.54 -24.05 -12.17
C HIS A 13 2.77 -25.04 -13.32
N LEU A 14 3.78 -25.91 -13.20
CA LEU A 14 4.14 -26.91 -14.21
C LEU A 14 4.32 -26.30 -15.62
N LEU A 15 4.98 -25.14 -15.70
CA LEU A 15 5.25 -24.43 -16.97
C LEU A 15 6.51 -24.97 -17.67
N PHE A 16 6.57 -26.29 -17.83
CA PHE A 16 7.62 -27.04 -18.52
C PHE A 16 7.05 -28.37 -19.03
N SER A 17 7.78 -29.06 -19.90
CA SER A 17 7.34 -30.37 -20.39
C SER A 17 7.38 -31.41 -19.26
N VAL A 18 6.18 -31.78 -18.79
CA VAL A 18 5.95 -32.84 -17.78
C VAL A 18 5.85 -34.24 -18.39
N GLU A 19 5.97 -34.36 -19.72
CA GLU A 19 5.97 -35.66 -20.39
C GLU A 19 7.28 -36.40 -20.09
N SER A 20 7.16 -37.68 -19.71
CA SER A 20 8.29 -38.56 -19.48
C SER A 20 9.38 -37.91 -18.61
N LEU A 21 8.99 -37.38 -17.45
CA LEU A 21 9.93 -36.85 -16.47
C LEU A 21 10.79 -37.98 -15.92
N HIS A 22 12.10 -37.75 -15.86
CA HIS A 22 13.06 -38.66 -15.28
C HIS A 22 14.05 -37.88 -14.42
N THR A 23 14.61 -38.56 -13.42
CA THR A 23 15.77 -38.05 -12.70
C THR A 23 17.00 -38.03 -13.62
N THR A 24 18.07 -37.35 -13.22
CA THR A 24 19.36 -37.37 -13.91
C THR A 24 19.98 -38.77 -14.00
N THR A 25 19.58 -39.69 -13.12
CA THR A 25 19.95 -41.11 -13.12
C THR A 25 18.98 -42.00 -13.91
N GLY A 26 17.88 -41.45 -14.43
CA GLY A 26 16.95 -42.13 -15.32
C GLY A 26 15.72 -42.76 -14.65
N GLU A 27 15.47 -42.52 -13.36
CA GLU A 27 14.25 -43.01 -12.69
C GLU A 27 13.03 -42.19 -13.14
N PRO A 28 11.90 -42.82 -13.49
CA PRO A 28 10.70 -42.08 -13.92
C PRO A 28 10.06 -41.32 -12.75
N ILE A 29 9.62 -40.08 -13.01
CA ILE A 29 8.97 -39.19 -12.05
C ILE A 29 7.53 -38.91 -12.47
N ILE A 30 6.58 -39.00 -11.54
CA ILE A 30 5.22 -38.49 -11.69
C ILE A 30 4.95 -37.48 -10.58
N ILE A 31 4.64 -36.24 -10.96
CA ILE A 31 4.29 -35.18 -10.02
C ILE A 31 2.80 -35.30 -9.69
N LYS A 32 2.47 -35.65 -8.45
CA LYS A 32 1.07 -35.68 -7.97
C LYS A 32 0.68 -34.36 -7.31
N HIS A 33 1.62 -33.73 -6.62
CA HIS A 33 1.48 -32.42 -5.97
C HIS A 33 2.85 -31.76 -5.89
N THR A 34 2.99 -30.53 -6.41
CA THR A 34 4.27 -29.77 -6.42
C THR A 34 4.71 -29.30 -5.03
N GLY A 35 3.81 -29.33 -4.06
CA GLY A 35 4.03 -28.77 -2.72
C GLY A 35 3.51 -27.34 -2.59
N THR A 36 3.68 -26.77 -1.40
CA THR A 36 3.36 -25.37 -1.08
C THR A 36 4.66 -24.59 -0.93
N LEU A 37 4.79 -23.49 -1.66
CA LEU A 37 5.96 -22.60 -1.55
C LEU A 37 6.16 -22.16 -0.10
N ASN A 38 7.36 -22.38 0.41
CA ASN A 38 7.81 -21.99 1.73
C ASN A 38 8.41 -20.58 1.67
N VAL A 39 7.85 -19.67 2.47
CA VAL A 39 8.36 -18.29 2.60
C VAL A 39 9.22 -18.09 3.85
N HIS A 40 9.57 -19.19 4.53
CA HIS A 40 10.37 -19.24 5.74
C HIS A 40 11.64 -20.07 5.51
N ALA A 41 12.46 -20.22 6.56
CA ALA A 41 13.66 -21.05 6.48
C ALA A 41 13.32 -22.52 6.21
N GLY A 42 14.17 -23.20 5.44
CA GLY A 42 14.00 -24.60 5.05
C GLY A 42 13.90 -24.73 3.53
N PRO A 43 13.53 -25.91 3.03
CA PRO A 43 13.39 -26.15 1.60
C PRO A 43 12.32 -25.28 0.94
N ASP A 44 12.46 -25.04 -0.36
CA ASP A 44 11.60 -24.13 -1.12
C ASP A 44 10.13 -24.53 -1.16
N PHE A 45 9.81 -25.82 -1.28
CA PHE A 45 8.44 -26.31 -1.33
C PHE A 45 8.23 -27.42 -0.32
N SER A 46 7.20 -27.26 0.52
CA SER A 46 6.82 -28.24 1.52
C SER A 46 5.68 -29.13 1.07
N LEU A 47 5.62 -30.36 1.57
CA LEU A 47 4.49 -31.30 1.36
C LEU A 47 4.21 -31.60 -0.13
N ALA A 48 5.26 -31.72 -0.93
CA ALA A 48 5.18 -32.28 -2.27
C ALA A 48 4.82 -33.78 -2.20
N LYS A 49 4.13 -34.26 -3.24
CA LYS A 49 3.79 -35.67 -3.41
C LYS A 49 4.23 -36.11 -4.80
N LEU A 50 5.18 -37.04 -4.85
CA LEU A 50 5.81 -37.50 -6.08
C LEU A 50 5.74 -39.04 -6.13
N CYS A 51 5.77 -39.61 -7.33
CA CYS A 51 6.09 -41.02 -7.51
C CYS A 51 7.40 -41.11 -8.29
N ILE A 52 8.43 -41.71 -7.69
CA ILE A 52 9.76 -41.86 -8.29
C ILE A 52 10.05 -43.36 -8.35
N ASP A 53 10.30 -43.89 -9.55
CA ASP A 53 10.49 -45.33 -9.81
C ASP A 53 9.35 -46.22 -9.24
N GLY A 54 8.11 -45.75 -9.33
CA GLY A 54 6.94 -46.47 -8.82
C GLY A 54 6.71 -46.36 -7.30
N ILE A 55 7.60 -45.71 -6.55
CA ILE A 55 7.47 -45.48 -5.11
C ILE A 55 6.85 -44.10 -4.84
N GLU A 56 5.82 -44.05 -4.00
CA GLU A 56 5.22 -42.78 -3.57
C GLU A 56 6.02 -42.12 -2.45
N TRP A 57 6.39 -40.87 -2.67
CA TRP A 57 7.11 -40.03 -1.73
C TRP A 57 6.25 -38.83 -1.31
N ALA A 58 6.32 -38.49 -0.02
CA ALA A 58 5.79 -37.25 0.53
C ALA A 58 6.91 -36.56 1.33
N GLY A 59 7.21 -35.32 0.96
CA GLY A 59 8.34 -34.58 1.52
C GLY A 59 8.51 -33.23 0.85
N ASP A 60 9.73 -32.71 0.85
CA ASP A 60 10.02 -31.37 0.39
C ASP A 60 10.72 -31.38 -0.98
N VAL A 61 10.64 -30.26 -1.69
CA VAL A 61 11.35 -30.02 -2.94
C VAL A 61 12.21 -28.79 -2.76
N GLU A 62 13.48 -28.92 -3.12
CA GLU A 62 14.43 -27.82 -3.17
C GLU A 62 14.66 -27.39 -4.61
N ILE A 63 14.83 -26.09 -4.86
CA ILE A 63 15.06 -25.56 -6.21
C ILE A 63 16.30 -24.69 -6.25
N HIS A 64 17.22 -24.99 -7.18
CA HIS A 64 18.40 -24.16 -7.40
C HIS A 64 18.64 -23.89 -8.89
N THR A 65 19.44 -22.89 -9.20
CA THR A 65 19.92 -22.74 -10.59
C THR A 65 20.84 -23.88 -11.01
N LYS A 66 21.69 -24.35 -10.09
CA LYS A 66 22.62 -25.46 -10.31
C LYS A 66 22.53 -26.50 -9.22
N ALA A 67 22.80 -27.77 -9.54
CA ALA A 67 22.90 -28.82 -8.54
C ALA A 67 23.98 -28.51 -7.48
N SER A 68 25.11 -27.95 -7.91
CA SER A 68 26.22 -27.57 -7.03
C SER A 68 25.90 -26.52 -5.97
N ASP A 69 24.82 -25.75 -6.14
CA ASP A 69 24.37 -24.81 -5.12
C ASP A 69 23.93 -25.53 -3.82
N TRP A 70 23.57 -26.82 -3.90
CA TRP A 70 23.29 -27.67 -2.72
C TRP A 70 24.42 -27.62 -1.68
N TYR A 71 25.66 -27.82 -2.14
CA TYR A 71 26.84 -27.82 -1.28
C TYR A 71 27.31 -26.41 -0.91
N LYS A 72 27.13 -25.45 -1.82
CA LYS A 72 27.47 -24.03 -1.60
C LYS A 72 26.65 -23.44 -0.44
N HIS A 73 25.37 -23.80 -0.35
CA HIS A 73 24.48 -23.41 0.74
C HIS A 73 24.58 -24.32 1.98
N LYS A 74 25.40 -25.36 1.91
CA LYS A 74 25.67 -26.32 2.99
C LYS A 74 24.44 -27.13 3.42
N HIS A 75 23.52 -27.41 2.50
CA HIS A 75 22.30 -28.16 2.79
C HIS A 75 22.60 -29.61 3.22
N GLN A 76 23.70 -30.20 2.73
CA GLN A 76 24.17 -31.53 3.14
C GLN A 76 24.52 -31.66 4.63
N HIS A 77 24.57 -30.55 5.38
CA HIS A 77 24.82 -30.54 6.81
C HIS A 77 23.66 -29.97 7.61
N ASN A 78 22.54 -29.66 6.95
CA ASN A 78 21.39 -29.01 7.57
C ASN A 78 20.23 -30.02 7.71
N PRO A 79 19.88 -30.43 8.94
CA PRO A 79 18.80 -31.39 9.17
C PRO A 79 17.44 -30.96 8.59
N ALA A 80 17.21 -29.66 8.37
CA ALA A 80 15.98 -29.17 7.76
C ALA A 80 15.80 -29.59 6.29
N TYR A 81 16.85 -30.09 5.63
CA TYR A 81 16.85 -30.49 4.23
C TYR A 81 16.84 -32.01 4.03
N GLU A 82 16.85 -32.79 5.12
CA GLU A 82 16.78 -34.26 5.05
C GLU A 82 15.43 -34.76 4.50
N SER A 83 14.37 -33.96 4.62
CA SER A 83 13.04 -34.21 4.05
C SER A 83 12.95 -33.93 2.55
N VAL A 84 14.02 -33.45 1.90
CA VAL A 84 14.03 -33.20 0.45
C VAL A 84 13.98 -34.53 -0.31
N ILE A 85 12.88 -34.73 -1.05
CA ILE A 85 12.62 -35.92 -1.86
C ILE A 85 12.99 -35.73 -3.33
N LEU A 86 13.15 -34.48 -3.78
CA LEU A 86 13.57 -34.13 -5.13
C LEU A 86 14.29 -32.78 -5.11
N HIS A 87 15.45 -32.69 -5.76
CA HIS A 87 16.11 -31.42 -6.06
C HIS A 87 15.83 -31.04 -7.51
N VAL A 88 15.14 -29.93 -7.72
CA VAL A 88 14.81 -29.43 -9.06
C VAL A 88 15.81 -28.35 -9.43
N VAL A 89 16.46 -28.48 -10.58
CA VAL A 89 17.49 -27.53 -11.00
C VAL A 89 17.29 -27.06 -12.42
N TYR A 90 17.77 -25.85 -12.73
CA TYR A 90 17.91 -25.46 -14.12
C TYR A 90 18.98 -26.30 -14.82
N GLU A 91 20.16 -26.47 -14.20
CA GLU A 91 21.28 -27.24 -14.74
C GLU A 91 21.82 -28.24 -13.70
N ALA A 92 21.87 -29.52 -14.05
CA ALA A 92 22.41 -30.57 -13.20
C ALA A 92 23.91 -30.76 -13.47
N ASP A 93 24.74 -29.93 -12.83
CA ASP A 93 26.19 -29.87 -13.08
C ASP A 93 27.00 -30.91 -12.29
N ILE A 94 26.48 -31.40 -11.16
CA ILE A 94 27.10 -32.45 -10.34
C ILE A 94 26.03 -33.32 -9.67
N ASP A 95 26.43 -34.50 -9.19
CA ASP A 95 25.63 -35.30 -8.27
C ASP A 95 25.64 -34.70 -6.86
N ILE A 96 24.54 -34.86 -6.13
CA ILE A 96 24.39 -34.38 -4.76
C ILE A 96 23.92 -35.46 -3.80
N THR A 97 24.32 -35.32 -2.53
CA THR A 97 24.07 -36.30 -1.47
C THR A 97 23.51 -35.66 -0.20
N ARG A 98 22.74 -36.42 0.56
CA ARG A 98 22.34 -36.11 1.94
C ARG A 98 23.50 -36.26 2.93
N ALA A 99 23.25 -35.94 4.20
CA ALA A 99 24.23 -36.11 5.26
C ALA A 99 24.64 -37.59 5.46
N ASP A 100 23.74 -38.53 5.18
CA ASP A 100 23.99 -39.98 5.28
C ASP A 100 24.72 -40.58 4.06
N GLY A 101 25.02 -39.76 3.05
CA GLY A 101 25.68 -40.18 1.80
C GLY A 101 24.73 -40.74 0.74
N SER A 102 23.43 -40.86 1.01
CA SER A 102 22.44 -41.23 -0.01
C SER A 102 22.33 -40.14 -1.08
N CYS A 103 22.14 -40.57 -2.34
CA CYS A 103 21.89 -39.63 -3.44
C CYS A 103 20.50 -39.02 -3.31
N ILE A 104 20.39 -37.74 -3.66
CA ILE A 104 19.10 -37.05 -3.76
C ILE A 104 18.66 -37.12 -5.23
N PRO A 105 17.44 -37.58 -5.55
CA PRO A 105 16.92 -37.51 -6.91
C PRO A 105 16.97 -36.08 -7.44
N VAL A 106 17.53 -35.88 -8.64
CA VAL A 106 17.62 -34.56 -9.28
C VAL A 106 16.78 -34.53 -10.55
N LEU A 107 15.95 -33.50 -10.73
CA LEU A 107 15.25 -33.21 -11.97
C LEU A 107 15.84 -31.96 -12.63
N GLU A 108 16.37 -32.11 -13.85
CA GLU A 108 16.85 -30.98 -14.65
C GLU A 108 15.74 -30.38 -15.53
N LEU A 109 15.63 -29.05 -15.55
CA LEU A 109 14.62 -28.32 -16.32
C LEU A 109 15.15 -27.64 -17.60
N LYS A 110 16.47 -27.56 -17.81
CA LYS A 110 17.12 -26.80 -18.91
C LYS A 110 16.43 -26.92 -20.25
N ASP A 111 16.21 -28.16 -20.68
CA ASP A 111 15.66 -28.51 -22.00
C ASP A 111 14.16 -28.82 -21.95
N ARG A 112 13.52 -28.63 -20.79
CA ARG A 112 12.07 -28.84 -20.60
C ARG A 112 11.26 -27.55 -20.57
N ILE A 113 11.92 -26.41 -20.39
CA ILE A 113 11.26 -25.10 -20.38
C ILE A 113 11.20 -24.57 -21.80
N HIS A 114 10.00 -24.23 -22.28
CA HIS A 114 9.84 -23.62 -23.59
C HIS A 114 10.55 -22.26 -23.66
N THR A 115 11.37 -22.02 -24.69
CA THR A 115 12.21 -20.81 -24.82
C THR A 115 11.42 -19.51 -24.67
N MET A 116 10.18 -19.47 -25.17
CA MET A 116 9.28 -18.31 -25.03
C MET A 116 9.03 -17.90 -23.56
N HIS A 117 9.00 -18.83 -22.60
CA HIS A 117 8.86 -18.47 -21.18
C HIS A 117 10.10 -17.72 -20.69
N LEU A 118 11.30 -18.18 -21.06
CA LEU A 118 12.56 -17.54 -20.68
C LEU A 118 12.72 -16.15 -21.33
N GLU A 119 12.35 -16.03 -22.60
CA GLU A 119 12.37 -14.76 -23.34
C GLU A 119 11.36 -13.76 -22.77
N THR A 120 10.14 -14.22 -22.49
CA THR A 120 9.09 -13.38 -21.88
C THR A 120 9.49 -12.90 -20.50
N TYR A 121 10.07 -13.79 -19.68
CA TYR A 121 10.62 -13.41 -18.39
C TYR A 121 11.74 -12.38 -18.53
N GLY A 122 12.69 -12.63 -19.44
CA GLY A 122 13.76 -11.68 -19.76
C GLY A 122 13.22 -10.31 -20.14
N TYR A 123 12.22 -10.26 -21.03
CA TYR A 123 11.56 -9.01 -21.42
C TYR A 123 10.98 -8.26 -20.22
N LEU A 124 10.20 -8.93 -19.36
CA LEU A 124 9.60 -8.30 -18.18
C LEU A 124 10.66 -7.78 -17.19
N MET A 125 11.78 -8.49 -17.04
CA MET A 125 12.83 -8.11 -16.09
C MET A 125 13.79 -7.06 -16.66
N GLU A 126 14.00 -7.00 -17.96
CA GLU A 126 14.95 -6.09 -18.62
C GLU A 126 14.29 -4.82 -19.16
N GLU A 127 12.96 -4.76 -19.20
CA GLU A 127 12.20 -3.58 -19.65
C GLU A 127 12.61 -2.32 -18.87
N LYS A 128 12.78 -1.22 -19.62
CA LYS A 128 13.19 0.09 -19.09
C LYS A 128 11.99 0.93 -18.67
N LYS A 129 10.81 0.66 -19.23
CA LYS A 129 9.56 1.29 -18.79
C LYS A 129 9.23 0.87 -17.35
N THR A 130 8.61 1.78 -16.61
CA THR A 130 8.25 1.52 -15.21
C THR A 130 7.15 0.47 -15.07
N VAL A 131 6.25 0.35 -16.05
CA VAL A 131 5.24 -0.72 -16.12
C VAL A 131 5.78 -1.77 -17.10
N PRO A 132 6.35 -2.90 -16.61
CA PRO A 132 7.05 -3.83 -17.50
C PRO A 132 6.11 -4.54 -18.49
N CYS A 133 4.87 -4.80 -18.07
CA CYS A 133 3.86 -5.46 -18.89
C CYS A 133 3.16 -4.53 -19.91
N ALA A 134 3.57 -3.26 -20.03
CA ALA A 134 2.87 -2.25 -20.83
C ALA A 134 2.59 -2.67 -22.29
N HIS A 135 3.50 -3.42 -22.91
CA HIS A 135 3.33 -3.83 -24.31
C HIS A 135 2.26 -4.92 -24.51
N ALA A 136 2.05 -5.78 -23.51
CA ALA A 136 1.10 -6.89 -23.55
C ALA A 136 -0.16 -6.61 -22.71
N ILE A 137 -0.30 -5.42 -22.14
CA ILE A 137 -1.34 -5.12 -21.15
C ILE A 137 -2.76 -5.25 -21.70
N HIS A 138 -2.93 -5.02 -23.01
CA HIS A 138 -4.22 -5.14 -23.70
C HIS A 138 -4.62 -6.60 -23.99
N GLU A 139 -3.68 -7.53 -23.93
CA GLU A 139 -3.93 -8.97 -24.13
C GLU A 139 -4.38 -9.66 -22.83
N ILE A 140 -4.35 -8.93 -21.71
CA ILE A 140 -4.70 -9.45 -20.39
C ILE A 140 -6.21 -9.55 -20.25
N PRO A 141 -6.76 -10.73 -19.91
CA PRO A 141 -8.18 -10.85 -19.61
C PRO A 141 -8.58 -9.87 -18.50
N ALA A 142 -9.69 -9.15 -18.70
CA ALA A 142 -10.15 -8.13 -17.75
C ALA A 142 -10.27 -8.65 -16.31
N ILE A 143 -10.68 -9.92 -16.14
CA ILE A 143 -10.78 -10.57 -14.83
C ILE A 143 -9.44 -10.65 -14.10
N VAL A 144 -8.31 -10.87 -14.80
CA VAL A 144 -6.97 -10.93 -14.20
C VAL A 144 -6.55 -9.56 -13.69
N MET A 145 -6.84 -8.51 -14.47
CA MET A 145 -6.59 -7.12 -14.08
C MET A 145 -7.39 -6.74 -12.84
N GLU A 146 -8.70 -7.03 -12.84
CA GLU A 146 -9.58 -6.70 -11.70
C GLU A 146 -9.21 -7.47 -10.44
N GLN A 147 -8.86 -8.76 -10.55
CA GLN A 147 -8.33 -9.54 -9.41
C GLN A 147 -7.03 -8.93 -8.87
N MET A 148 -6.13 -8.48 -9.74
CA MET A 148 -4.90 -7.83 -9.30
C MET A 148 -5.21 -6.54 -8.56
N LYS A 149 -6.10 -5.70 -9.11
CA LYS A 149 -6.52 -4.44 -8.48
C LYS A 149 -7.13 -4.67 -7.10
N GLN A 150 -8.02 -5.65 -6.96
CA GLN A 150 -8.63 -6.03 -5.68
C GLN A 150 -7.56 -6.41 -4.65
N ARG A 151 -6.65 -7.31 -5.04
CA ARG A 151 -5.55 -7.76 -4.17
C ARG A 151 -4.71 -6.58 -3.68
N VAL A 152 -4.16 -5.77 -4.59
CA VAL A 152 -3.26 -4.68 -4.18
C VAL A 152 -3.99 -3.55 -3.45
N LEU A 153 -5.30 -3.38 -3.70
CA LEU A 153 -6.09 -2.44 -2.92
C LEU A 153 -6.15 -2.87 -1.46
N ILE A 154 -6.44 -4.15 -1.18
CA ILE A 154 -6.45 -4.68 0.19
C ILE A 154 -5.06 -4.51 0.83
N GLU A 155 -3.99 -4.93 0.15
CA GLU A 155 -2.62 -4.77 0.63
C GLU A 155 -2.31 -3.30 0.98
N ARG A 156 -2.77 -2.36 0.14
CA ARG A 156 -2.63 -0.91 0.40
C ARG A 156 -3.38 -0.45 1.63
N LEU A 157 -4.63 -0.88 1.78
CA LEU A 157 -5.50 -0.47 2.88
C LEU A 157 -4.98 -1.01 4.21
N GLU A 158 -4.50 -2.25 4.24
CA GLU A 158 -3.85 -2.84 5.41
C GLU A 158 -2.56 -2.09 5.75
N ARG A 159 -1.65 -1.92 4.78
CA ARG A 159 -0.39 -1.21 4.98
C ARG A 159 -0.57 0.24 5.46
N LYS A 160 -1.61 0.93 5.00
CA LYS A 160 -1.96 2.29 5.47
C LYS A 160 -2.48 2.32 6.90
N THR A 161 -3.03 1.21 7.40
CA THR A 161 -3.73 1.14 8.68
C THR A 161 -2.99 0.34 9.75
N ASP A 162 -1.98 -0.46 9.40
CA ASP A 162 -1.30 -1.36 10.35
C ASP A 162 -0.78 -0.69 11.62
N GLY A 163 -0.12 0.47 11.51
CA GLY A 163 0.38 1.19 12.68
C GLY A 163 -0.74 1.70 13.60
N LEU A 164 -1.86 2.14 13.04
CA LEU A 164 -3.04 2.56 13.81
C LEU A 164 -3.81 1.37 14.38
N PHE A 165 -3.79 0.23 13.67
CA PHE A 165 -4.43 -1.00 14.11
C PHE A 165 -3.74 -1.58 15.35
N GLN A 166 -2.40 -1.58 15.37
CA GLN A 166 -1.61 -1.95 16.55
C GLN A 166 -1.95 -1.06 17.73
N LEU A 167 -1.93 0.26 17.54
CA LEU A 167 -2.29 1.23 18.58
C LEU A 167 -3.71 1.02 19.13
N LEU A 168 -4.69 0.76 18.26
CA LEU A 168 -6.07 0.46 18.67
C LEU A 168 -6.18 -0.82 19.48
N THR A 169 -5.39 -1.84 19.14
CA THR A 169 -5.37 -3.12 19.87
C THR A 169 -4.80 -2.95 21.27
N ASP A 170 -3.79 -2.10 21.42
CA ASP A 170 -3.17 -1.82 22.72
C ASP A 170 -4.07 -0.93 23.60
N GLN A 171 -4.65 0.13 23.03
CA GLN A 171 -5.51 1.07 23.74
C GLN A 171 -6.66 1.57 22.84
N PRO A 172 -7.85 0.94 22.92
CA PRO A 172 -8.97 1.31 22.08
C PRO A 172 -9.44 2.75 22.33
N ASN A 173 -9.18 3.64 21.37
CA ASN A 173 -9.63 5.02 21.40
C ASN A 173 -9.98 5.52 19.99
N TRP A 174 -11.18 5.17 19.54
CA TRP A 174 -11.66 5.50 18.19
C TRP A 174 -11.73 6.99 17.88
N LYS A 175 -12.06 7.81 18.87
CA LYS A 175 -12.11 9.27 18.70
C LYS A 175 -10.72 9.86 18.46
N MET A 176 -9.72 9.40 19.20
CA MET A 176 -8.33 9.78 18.94
C MET A 176 -7.88 9.35 17.55
N ILE A 177 -8.22 8.12 17.12
CA ILE A 177 -7.88 7.63 15.78
C ILE A 177 -8.52 8.46 14.68
N ALA A 178 -9.83 8.74 14.80
CA ALA A 178 -10.54 9.63 13.88
C ALA A 178 -9.86 11.00 13.80
N GLY A 179 -9.54 11.61 14.94
CA GLY A 179 -8.82 12.88 15.01
C GLY A 179 -7.47 12.84 14.28
N ARG A 180 -6.65 11.80 14.53
CA ARG A 180 -5.35 11.62 13.86
C ARG A 180 -5.49 11.46 12.34
N LEU A 181 -6.46 10.68 11.89
CA LEU A 181 -6.75 10.47 10.46
C LEU A 181 -7.21 11.77 9.78
N ILE A 182 -8.11 12.52 10.42
CA ILE A 182 -8.57 13.83 9.94
C ILE A 182 -7.37 14.77 9.82
N PHE A 183 -6.58 14.95 10.88
CA PHE A 183 -5.40 15.82 10.84
C PHE A 183 -4.46 15.46 9.69
N LYS A 184 -4.03 14.21 9.62
CA LYS A 184 -3.11 13.73 8.59
C LYS A 184 -3.62 14.04 7.18
N SER A 185 -4.92 13.85 6.92
CA SER A 185 -5.52 14.12 5.61
C SER A 185 -5.48 15.61 5.20
N PHE A 186 -5.54 16.54 6.16
CA PHE A 186 -5.45 17.98 5.91
C PHE A 186 -4.04 18.43 5.48
N GLY A 187 -3.02 17.60 5.69
CA GLY A 187 -1.67 17.88 5.20
C GLY A 187 -1.46 17.65 3.71
N THR A 188 -2.40 17.02 3.00
CA THR A 188 -2.39 16.85 1.53
C THR A 188 -1.11 16.23 0.95
N GLY A 189 -0.45 15.35 1.73
CA GLY A 189 0.76 14.62 1.34
C GLY A 189 2.08 15.39 1.45
N LEU A 190 2.08 16.73 1.36
CA LEU A 190 3.32 17.51 1.54
C LEU A 190 3.59 17.85 3.01
N ASN A 191 2.53 18.09 3.78
CA ASN A 191 2.60 18.46 5.20
C ASN A 191 1.89 17.43 6.09
N ASP A 192 1.49 16.27 5.57
CA ASP A 192 0.74 15.23 6.31
C ASP A 192 1.44 14.79 7.60
N TYR A 193 2.77 14.62 7.56
CA TYR A 193 3.57 14.27 8.73
C TYR A 193 3.55 15.35 9.82
N LEU A 194 3.46 16.64 9.46
CA LEU A 194 3.38 17.74 10.42
C LEU A 194 2.01 17.76 11.09
N PHE A 195 0.94 17.62 10.31
CA PHE A 195 -0.40 17.50 10.88
C PHE A 195 -0.53 16.24 11.76
N GLU A 196 0.04 15.11 11.36
CA GLU A 196 0.06 13.89 12.17
C GLU A 196 0.82 14.08 13.49
N ARG A 197 2.00 14.73 13.45
CA ARG A 197 2.76 15.10 14.67
C ARG A 197 1.95 15.99 15.60
N MET A 198 1.22 16.97 15.07
CA MET A 198 0.32 17.79 15.89
C MET A 198 -0.75 16.91 16.55
N ALA A 199 -1.41 16.05 15.79
CA ALA A 199 -2.47 15.19 16.29
C ALA A 199 -2.00 14.21 17.37
N GLN A 200 -0.75 13.73 17.30
CA GLN A 200 -0.16 12.85 18.32
C GLN A 200 -0.03 13.52 19.69
N GLN A 201 0.04 14.85 19.73
CA GLN A 201 0.22 15.64 20.94
C GLN A 201 -1.08 16.27 21.44
N MET A 202 -2.20 15.99 20.77
CA MET A 202 -3.52 16.52 21.10
C MET A 202 -4.38 15.53 21.88
N ASP A 203 -5.07 16.05 22.89
CA ASP A 203 -6.17 15.38 23.56
C ASP A 203 -7.49 15.87 22.97
N PHE A 204 -8.07 15.04 22.09
CA PHE A 204 -9.32 15.37 21.41
C PHE A 204 -10.53 15.51 22.35
N ASN A 205 -10.47 15.02 23.60
CA ASN A 205 -11.52 15.29 24.59
C ASN A 205 -11.37 16.66 25.24
N LYS A 206 -10.14 17.16 25.40
CA LYS A 206 -9.92 18.56 25.81
C LYS A 206 -10.32 19.53 24.72
N LEU A 207 -10.10 19.15 23.46
CA LEU A 207 -10.48 19.96 22.30
C LEU A 207 -12.00 20.23 22.25
N ASP A 208 -12.83 19.22 22.51
CA ASP A 208 -14.29 19.41 22.58
C ASP A 208 -14.72 20.45 23.63
N ARG A 209 -13.97 20.60 24.73
CA ARG A 209 -14.26 21.62 25.75
C ARG A 209 -14.02 23.04 25.25
N LEU A 210 -13.22 23.20 24.20
CA LEU A 210 -12.93 24.48 23.54
C LEU A 210 -13.89 24.80 22.39
N SER A 211 -14.77 23.88 22.00
CA SER A 211 -15.71 24.07 20.88
C SER A 211 -16.60 25.32 21.02
N TYR A 212 -16.99 25.68 22.25
CA TYR A 212 -17.76 26.90 22.54
C TYR A 212 -16.97 28.20 22.32
N ALA A 213 -15.65 28.10 22.11
CA ALA A 213 -14.77 29.21 21.81
C ALA A 213 -13.92 28.88 20.56
N PRO A 214 -14.49 29.01 19.34
CA PRO A 214 -13.80 28.66 18.09
C PRO A 214 -12.43 29.33 17.93
N LYS A 215 -12.30 30.58 18.41
CA LYS A 215 -11.03 31.32 18.44
C LYS A 215 -9.95 30.63 19.28
N SER A 216 -10.32 29.97 20.37
CA SER A 216 -9.37 29.22 21.21
C SER A 216 -8.85 27.97 20.52
N ILE A 217 -9.67 27.28 19.71
CA ILE A 217 -9.21 26.16 18.87
C ILE A 217 -8.26 26.65 17.78
N GLU A 218 -8.61 27.76 17.11
CA GLU A 218 -7.76 28.36 16.10
C GLU A 218 -6.41 28.81 16.70
N ALA A 219 -6.43 29.47 17.87
CA ALA A 219 -5.23 29.84 18.61
C ALA A 219 -4.40 28.62 19.02
N LEU A 220 -5.04 27.54 19.48
CA LEU A 220 -4.37 26.28 19.82
C LEU A 220 -3.65 25.70 18.60
N PHE A 221 -4.32 25.58 17.46
CA PHE A 221 -3.74 24.94 16.27
C PHE A 221 -2.60 25.78 15.68
N PHE A 222 -2.79 27.10 15.55
CA PHE A 222 -1.73 27.97 15.05
C PHE A 222 -0.56 28.09 16.04
N GLY A 223 -0.82 28.12 17.34
CA GLY A 223 0.23 28.09 18.36
C GLY A 223 1.04 26.80 18.32
N CYS A 224 0.36 25.65 18.28
CA CYS A 224 1.01 24.35 18.15
C CYS A 224 1.82 24.18 16.86
N SER A 225 1.43 24.88 15.80
CA SER A 225 2.17 24.90 14.52
C SER A 225 3.41 25.82 14.52
N GLY A 226 3.67 26.54 15.62
CA GLY A 226 4.76 27.54 15.71
C GLY A 226 4.48 28.85 14.96
N MET A 227 3.31 28.99 14.32
CA MET A 227 2.99 30.15 13.48
C MET A 227 2.61 31.41 14.28
N LEU A 228 2.59 31.36 15.62
CA LEU A 228 2.28 32.51 16.49
C LEU A 228 3.51 33.05 17.24
N GLU A 229 4.72 32.58 16.95
CA GLU A 229 5.93 32.98 17.68
C GLU A 229 6.34 34.43 17.42
N LYS A 230 6.13 34.91 16.19
CA LYS A 230 6.45 36.28 15.77
C LYS A 230 5.42 37.28 16.29
N ASP A 231 5.81 38.55 16.33
CA ASP A 231 4.86 39.64 16.51
C ASP A 231 4.27 40.00 15.14
N TRP A 232 2.95 40.14 15.11
CA TRP A 232 2.18 40.37 13.89
C TRP A 232 1.59 41.77 13.91
N ALA A 233 1.52 42.42 12.75
CA ALA A 233 0.96 43.75 12.60
C ALA A 233 -0.57 43.73 12.64
N ASP A 234 -1.19 42.67 12.10
CA ASP A 234 -2.64 42.52 12.12
C ASP A 234 -3.17 42.16 13.51
N ASP A 235 -4.32 42.74 13.88
CA ASP A 235 -4.98 42.48 15.17
C ASP A 235 -5.38 41.01 15.36
N PHE A 236 -5.74 40.33 14.27
CA PHE A 236 -6.21 38.95 14.30
C PHE A 236 -5.16 37.96 14.80
N PRO A 237 -3.99 37.79 14.16
CA PRO A 237 -2.94 36.90 14.65
C PRO A 237 -2.35 37.35 16.00
N ALA A 238 -2.29 38.65 16.29
CA ALA A 238 -1.88 39.15 17.60
C ALA A 238 -2.84 38.67 18.70
N ALA A 239 -4.16 38.68 18.44
CA ALA A 239 -5.14 38.19 19.38
C ALA A 239 -5.11 36.65 19.53
N LEU A 240 -4.81 35.90 18.46
CA LEU A 240 -4.58 34.45 18.56
C LEU A 240 -3.34 34.13 19.42
N LYS A 241 -2.25 34.88 19.27
CA LYS A 241 -1.03 34.71 20.09
C LYS A 241 -1.32 34.91 21.58
N LYS A 242 -2.09 35.95 21.92
CA LYS A 242 -2.50 36.23 23.30
C LYS A 242 -3.34 35.09 23.88
N GLU A 243 -4.33 34.60 23.11
CA GLU A 243 -5.18 33.48 23.50
C GLU A 243 -4.37 32.19 23.70
N TYR A 244 -3.47 31.87 22.76
CA TYR A 244 -2.61 30.69 22.86
C TYR A 244 -1.71 30.75 24.11
N THR A 245 -1.15 31.92 24.43
CA THR A 245 -0.35 32.13 25.65
C THR A 245 -1.16 31.81 26.92
N TYR A 246 -2.45 32.14 26.93
CA TYR A 246 -3.36 31.78 28.03
C TYR A 246 -3.63 30.27 28.07
N LEU A 247 -3.89 29.64 26.91
CA LEU A 247 -4.13 28.19 26.80
C LEU A 247 -2.91 27.37 27.22
N GLN A 248 -1.69 27.79 26.87
CA GLN A 248 -0.46 27.11 27.30
C GLN A 248 -0.35 27.01 28.83
N ARG A 249 -0.70 28.10 29.53
CA ARG A 249 -0.66 28.16 31.00
C ARG A 249 -1.77 27.34 31.66
N THR A 250 -2.96 27.30 31.04
CA THR A 250 -4.16 26.72 31.66
C THR A 250 -4.41 25.27 31.28
N GLN A 251 -3.96 24.81 30.10
CA GLN A 251 -4.21 23.47 29.59
C GLN A 251 -2.95 22.61 29.46
N THR A 252 -1.78 23.13 29.85
CA THR A 252 -0.47 22.45 29.76
C THR A 252 -0.18 21.95 28.35
N VAL A 253 -0.38 22.82 27.36
CA VAL A 253 -0.11 22.50 25.96
C VAL A 253 1.40 22.52 25.74
N THR A 254 1.98 21.39 25.38
CA THR A 254 3.41 21.22 25.13
C THR A 254 3.76 21.04 23.65
N CYS A 255 2.76 21.10 22.77
CA CYS A 255 2.95 20.93 21.34
C CYS A 255 3.47 22.22 20.70
N THR A 256 4.65 22.13 20.10
CA THR A 256 5.23 23.18 19.25
C THR A 256 6.03 22.52 18.13
N ILE A 257 5.60 22.78 16.90
CA ILE A 257 6.33 22.51 15.67
C ILE A 257 7.03 23.80 15.24
N ASP A 258 8.25 23.71 14.72
CA ASP A 258 8.94 24.90 14.22
C ASP A 258 8.26 25.40 12.92
N SER A 259 7.96 26.70 12.87
CA SER A 259 7.26 27.32 11.74
C SER A 259 7.97 27.13 10.38
N SER A 260 9.28 26.92 10.38
CA SER A 260 10.09 26.69 9.17
C SER A 260 9.95 25.27 8.59
N GLU A 261 9.43 24.32 9.34
CA GLU A 261 9.19 22.96 8.85
C GLU A 261 8.11 22.94 7.76
N TRP A 262 7.11 23.82 7.89
CA TRP A 262 5.94 23.89 7.00
C TRP A 262 6.30 24.21 5.55
N LYS A 263 5.82 23.36 4.64
CA LYS A 263 6.09 23.48 3.21
C LYS A 263 4.97 24.24 2.51
N PHE A 264 5.32 25.44 2.02
CA PHE A 264 4.44 26.27 1.20
C PHE A 264 4.77 26.22 -0.30
N LEU A 265 6.03 25.94 -0.66
CA LEU A 265 6.46 25.88 -2.06
C LEU A 265 5.80 24.69 -2.77
N ARG A 266 5.41 24.86 -4.04
CA ARG A 266 4.67 23.87 -4.87
C ARG A 266 3.24 23.57 -4.40
N THR A 267 2.73 24.35 -3.47
CA THR A 267 1.35 24.29 -2.99
C THR A 267 0.55 25.46 -3.55
N ARG A 268 -0.68 25.24 -4.01
CA ARG A 268 -1.58 26.36 -4.38
C ARG A 268 -1.98 27.12 -3.11
N PRO A 269 -2.22 28.45 -3.15
CA PRO A 269 -2.53 29.23 -1.96
C PRO A 269 -3.68 28.67 -1.10
N VAL A 270 -4.73 28.16 -1.72
CA VAL A 270 -5.88 27.50 -1.03
C VAL A 270 -5.52 26.22 -0.28
N ASN A 271 -4.36 25.64 -0.56
CA ASN A 271 -3.83 24.45 0.11
C ASN A 271 -2.68 24.80 1.09
N PHE A 272 -2.37 26.07 1.29
CA PHE A 272 -1.33 26.45 2.24
C PHE A 272 -1.64 25.92 3.64
N PRO A 273 -0.60 25.52 4.42
CA PRO A 273 -0.77 25.07 5.80
C PRO A 273 -1.61 26.00 6.66
N THR A 274 -1.47 27.32 6.48
CA THR A 274 -2.27 28.34 7.16
C THR A 274 -3.77 28.18 6.89
N ILE A 275 -4.17 28.04 5.63
CA ILE A 275 -5.57 27.82 5.27
C ILE A 275 -6.07 26.47 5.78
N ARG A 276 -5.24 25.42 5.68
CA ARG A 276 -5.60 24.08 6.15
C ARG A 276 -5.77 24.01 7.67
N LEU A 277 -4.92 24.69 8.43
CA LEU A 277 -5.06 24.82 9.88
C LEU A 277 -6.30 25.60 10.27
N ALA A 278 -6.63 26.70 9.58
CA ALA A 278 -7.85 27.46 9.82
C ALA A 278 -9.11 26.62 9.54
N GLN A 279 -9.14 25.89 8.41
CA GLN A 279 -10.23 24.97 8.07
C GLN A 279 -10.36 23.84 9.08
N LEU A 280 -9.24 23.27 9.53
CA LEU A 280 -9.22 22.23 10.55
C LEU A 280 -9.77 22.78 11.88
N ALA A 281 -9.34 23.98 12.29
CA ALA A 281 -9.83 24.63 13.50
C ALA A 281 -11.35 24.84 13.47
N ALA A 282 -11.86 25.33 12.33
CA ALA A 282 -13.30 25.50 12.12
C ALA A 282 -14.06 24.16 12.18
N LEU A 283 -13.50 23.08 11.62
CA LEU A 283 -14.09 21.74 11.68
C LEU A 283 -14.23 21.23 13.12
N PHE A 284 -13.16 21.33 13.91
CA PHE A 284 -13.14 20.88 15.31
C PHE A 284 -13.86 21.83 16.27
N SER A 285 -14.30 23.00 15.80
CA SER A 285 -15.16 23.89 16.58
C SER A 285 -16.60 23.38 16.71
N ASN A 286 -17.00 22.40 15.89
CA ASN A 286 -18.26 21.69 16.06
C ASN A 286 -18.11 20.57 17.11
N THR A 287 -18.91 20.57 18.17
CA THR A 287 -18.90 19.52 19.22
C THR A 287 -19.18 18.12 18.68
N ASP A 288 -19.96 18.02 17.61
CA ASP A 288 -20.41 16.75 17.06
C ASP A 288 -19.46 16.20 15.99
N TRP A 289 -18.28 16.80 15.80
CA TRP A 289 -17.34 16.45 14.72
C TRP A 289 -17.07 14.93 14.65
N TYR A 290 -16.94 14.26 15.80
CA TYR A 290 -16.65 12.82 15.84
C TYR A 290 -17.86 11.99 15.42
N ALA A 291 -19.06 12.36 15.90
CA ALA A 291 -20.29 11.69 15.52
C ALA A 291 -20.56 11.87 14.02
N SER A 292 -20.46 13.11 13.53
CA SER A 292 -20.60 13.42 12.09
C SER A 292 -19.56 12.69 11.24
N PHE A 293 -18.29 12.64 11.66
CA PHE A 293 -17.26 11.89 10.95
C PHE A 293 -17.58 10.40 10.89
N SER A 294 -17.98 9.80 12.02
CA SER A 294 -18.27 8.36 12.10
C SER A 294 -19.50 7.97 11.30
N SER A 295 -20.42 8.92 11.06
CA SER A 295 -21.67 8.73 10.31
C SER A 295 -21.58 9.10 8.82
N ILE A 296 -20.39 9.34 8.27
CA ILE A 296 -20.22 9.59 6.83
C ILE A 296 -20.70 8.37 6.03
N THR A 297 -21.70 8.53 5.18
CA THR A 297 -22.24 7.43 4.36
C THR A 297 -22.10 7.66 2.86
N SER A 298 -21.66 8.85 2.45
CA SER A 298 -21.53 9.21 1.04
C SER A 298 -20.55 10.36 0.84
N VAL A 299 -20.12 10.56 -0.41
CA VAL A 299 -19.31 11.72 -0.81
C VAL A 299 -19.99 13.03 -0.46
N LYS A 300 -21.30 13.14 -0.68
CA LYS A 300 -22.07 14.34 -0.33
C LYS A 300 -22.05 14.61 1.18
N TYR A 301 -22.24 13.58 2.01
CA TYR A 301 -22.17 13.74 3.46
C TYR A 301 -20.77 14.23 3.89
N ALA A 302 -19.70 13.72 3.26
CA ALA A 302 -18.35 14.20 3.53
C ALA A 302 -18.13 15.65 3.09
N GLU A 303 -18.71 16.08 1.96
CA GLU A 303 -18.72 17.49 1.53
C GLU A 303 -19.43 18.37 2.57
N ASP A 304 -20.59 17.94 3.06
CA ASP A 304 -21.35 18.66 4.10
C ASP A 304 -20.57 18.73 5.43
N PHE A 305 -19.93 17.62 5.84
CA PHE A 305 -19.07 17.57 7.03
C PHE A 305 -17.88 18.53 6.92
N LEU A 306 -17.29 18.66 5.73
CA LEU A 306 -16.15 19.55 5.46
C LEU A 306 -16.58 20.99 5.15
N ASN A 307 -17.88 21.29 5.08
CA ASN A 307 -18.38 22.61 4.76
C ASN A 307 -18.30 23.53 5.99
N VAL A 308 -17.11 24.08 6.21
CA VAL A 308 -16.82 24.96 7.35
C VAL A 308 -16.70 26.42 6.93
N SER A 309 -17.09 27.32 7.82
CA SER A 309 -16.91 28.77 7.66
C SER A 309 -15.67 29.22 8.42
N LEU A 310 -14.80 29.99 7.75
CA LEU A 310 -13.59 30.54 8.38
C LEU A 310 -13.86 31.95 8.91
N SER A 311 -13.04 32.37 9.88
CA SER A 311 -12.96 33.77 10.32
C SER A 311 -12.74 34.73 9.15
N ASP A 312 -13.35 35.92 9.20
CA ASP A 312 -13.31 36.94 8.12
C ASP A 312 -11.89 37.29 7.66
N TYR A 313 -10.91 37.18 8.56
CA TYR A 313 -9.49 37.36 8.27
C TYR A 313 -9.03 36.55 7.05
N TRP A 314 -9.47 35.30 6.92
CA TRP A 314 -9.05 34.41 5.84
C TRP A 314 -9.73 34.72 4.49
N LEU A 315 -10.72 35.61 4.46
CA LEU A 315 -11.33 36.05 3.20
C LEU A 315 -10.31 36.75 2.31
N ASN A 316 -9.48 37.61 2.90
CA ASN A 316 -8.45 38.41 2.20
C ASN A 316 -7.02 38.02 2.58
N HIS A 317 -6.78 36.95 3.34
CA HIS A 317 -5.45 36.45 3.66
C HIS A 317 -5.25 34.99 3.25
N TYR A 318 -4.05 34.67 2.77
CA TYR A 318 -3.55 33.29 2.68
C TYR A 318 -2.45 33.00 3.70
N ARG A 319 -1.83 34.04 4.23
CA ARG A 319 -0.80 34.02 5.28
C ARG A 319 -1.02 35.23 6.16
N PHE A 320 -0.57 35.16 7.41
CA PHE A 320 -0.62 36.30 8.32
C PHE A 320 0.13 37.51 7.74
N ASP A 321 -0.42 38.71 7.94
CA ASP A 321 0.04 40.02 7.48
C ASP A 321 0.20 40.17 5.94
N VAL A 322 -0.28 39.20 5.14
CA VAL A 322 -0.18 39.24 3.68
C VAL A 322 -1.56 39.38 3.05
N LEU A 323 -1.92 40.62 2.74
CA LEU A 323 -3.16 40.94 2.03
C LEU A 323 -3.21 40.30 0.63
N SER A 324 -4.41 39.87 0.27
CA SER A 324 -4.74 39.30 -1.02
C SER A 324 -6.15 39.73 -1.45
N LYS A 325 -6.52 39.45 -2.71
CA LYS A 325 -7.88 39.71 -3.18
C LYS A 325 -8.89 38.88 -2.37
N PRO A 326 -10.02 39.47 -1.93
CA PRO A 326 -11.06 38.73 -1.23
C PRO A 326 -11.54 37.54 -2.04
N ALA A 327 -11.49 36.36 -1.43
CA ALA A 327 -11.99 35.12 -2.01
C ALA A 327 -12.34 34.14 -0.88
N PRO A 328 -13.50 33.47 -0.92
CA PRO A 328 -13.81 32.46 0.07
C PRO A 328 -12.83 31.27 -0.04
N LYS A 329 -12.48 30.68 1.11
CA LYS A 329 -11.49 29.59 1.21
C LYS A 329 -12.19 28.26 1.53
N HIS A 330 -13.20 27.91 0.74
CA HIS A 330 -13.98 26.68 0.94
C HIS A 330 -13.17 25.42 0.63
N ILE A 331 -13.56 24.33 1.28
CA ILE A 331 -13.10 22.99 0.94
C ILE A 331 -13.87 22.53 -0.31
N GLY A 332 -13.15 22.27 -1.39
CA GLY A 332 -13.74 21.79 -2.64
C GLY A 332 -13.92 20.27 -2.69
N LYS A 333 -14.78 19.82 -3.60
CA LYS A 333 -15.07 18.40 -3.88
C LYS A 333 -13.83 17.51 -4.05
N THR A 334 -12.81 18.00 -4.75
CA THR A 334 -11.55 17.26 -4.93
C THR A 334 -10.89 16.94 -3.59
N PHE A 335 -10.89 17.87 -2.64
CA PHE A 335 -10.35 17.60 -1.32
C PHE A 335 -11.27 16.68 -0.51
N ALA A 336 -12.59 16.76 -0.66
CA ALA A 336 -13.51 15.81 -0.02
C ALA A 336 -13.20 14.36 -0.45
N ASN A 337 -12.93 14.12 -1.73
CA ASN A 337 -12.47 12.82 -2.21
C ASN A 337 -11.14 12.41 -1.58
N THR A 338 -10.15 13.30 -1.55
CA THR A 338 -8.85 13.05 -0.89
C THR A 338 -9.01 12.76 0.61
N PHE A 339 -9.90 13.48 1.28
CA PHE A 339 -10.24 13.29 2.69
C PHE A 339 -10.85 11.92 2.92
N LEU A 340 -11.82 11.50 2.12
CA LEU A 340 -12.40 10.15 2.20
C LEU A 340 -11.31 9.08 2.04
N LEU A 341 -10.47 9.17 1.01
CA LEU A 341 -9.42 8.19 0.73
C LEU A 341 -8.31 8.10 1.80
N ASN A 342 -8.07 9.18 2.54
CA ASN A 342 -6.94 9.27 3.48
C ASN A 342 -7.35 9.38 4.96
N ALA A 343 -8.62 9.64 5.26
CA ALA A 343 -9.16 9.68 6.62
C ALA A 343 -10.27 8.65 6.82
N TYR A 344 -11.38 8.77 6.08
CA TYR A 344 -12.57 7.98 6.36
C TYR A 344 -12.46 6.51 5.93
N ILE A 345 -11.93 6.22 4.73
CA ILE A 345 -11.69 4.85 4.27
C ILE A 345 -10.73 4.11 5.21
N PRO A 346 -9.55 4.67 5.61
CA PRO A 346 -8.72 4.06 6.64
C PRO A 346 -9.44 3.82 7.98
N PHE A 347 -10.32 4.73 8.40
CA PHE A 347 -11.13 4.56 9.61
C PHE A 347 -12.08 3.36 9.49
N LEU A 348 -12.79 3.23 8.37
CA LEU A 348 -13.66 2.07 8.10
C LEU A 348 -12.86 0.76 8.03
N VAL A 349 -11.68 0.75 7.39
CA VAL A 349 -10.81 -0.42 7.35
C VAL A 349 -10.37 -0.84 8.75
N LEU A 350 -9.99 0.11 9.60
CA LEU A 350 -9.67 -0.18 11.00
C LEU A 350 -10.87 -0.79 11.72
N HIS A 351 -12.07 -0.25 11.52
CA HIS A 351 -13.31 -0.78 12.09
C HIS A 351 -13.59 -2.21 11.62
N ALA A 352 -13.50 -2.46 10.31
CA ALA A 352 -13.69 -3.77 9.70
C ALA A 352 -12.70 -4.81 10.25
N ARG A 353 -11.41 -4.44 10.34
CA ARG A 353 -10.36 -5.32 10.89
C ARG A 353 -10.54 -5.57 12.38
N TYR A 354 -10.82 -4.53 13.17
CA TYR A 354 -10.88 -4.62 14.63
C TYR A 354 -12.07 -5.46 15.09
N TYR A 355 -13.24 -5.23 14.49
CA TYR A 355 -14.46 -5.97 14.82
C TYR A 355 -14.65 -7.25 13.98
N LYS A 356 -13.73 -7.55 13.05
CA LYS A 356 -13.84 -8.65 12.08
C LYS A 356 -15.19 -8.62 11.34
N ASN A 357 -15.60 -7.43 10.91
CA ASN A 357 -16.91 -7.16 10.32
C ASN A 357 -16.82 -7.12 8.79
N GLU A 358 -17.33 -8.16 8.13
CA GLU A 358 -17.38 -8.27 6.67
C GLU A 358 -18.28 -7.21 6.02
N THR A 359 -19.41 -6.86 6.63
CA THR A 359 -20.28 -5.78 6.13
C THR A 359 -19.57 -4.42 6.11
N THR A 360 -18.66 -4.16 7.06
CA THR A 360 -17.85 -2.93 7.00
C THR A 360 -16.84 -2.96 5.84
N TRP A 361 -16.33 -4.13 5.45
CA TRP A 361 -15.51 -4.25 4.25
C TRP A 361 -16.31 -3.97 2.97
N GLU A 362 -17.55 -4.44 2.88
CA GLU A 362 -18.44 -4.11 1.76
C GLU A 362 -18.63 -2.60 1.64
N GLN A 363 -18.90 -1.92 2.75
CA GLN A 363 -19.01 -0.45 2.80
C GLN A 363 -17.74 0.27 2.32
N VAL A 364 -16.55 -0.25 2.64
CA VAL A 364 -15.28 0.29 2.15
C VAL A 364 -15.23 0.24 0.62
N PHE A 365 -15.55 -0.90 0.01
CA PHE A 365 -15.52 -1.07 -1.44
C PHE A 365 -16.60 -0.25 -2.14
N GLU A 366 -17.84 -0.28 -1.64
CA GLU A 366 -18.93 0.54 -2.16
C GLU A 366 -18.56 2.03 -2.16
N MET A 367 -18.00 2.53 -1.05
CA MET A 367 -17.60 3.93 -0.97
C MET A 367 -16.45 4.25 -1.94
N LEU A 368 -15.45 3.36 -2.06
CA LEU A 368 -14.35 3.53 -3.02
C LEU A 368 -14.83 3.60 -4.48
N ASP A 369 -15.90 2.89 -4.82
CA ASP A 369 -16.51 2.94 -6.16
C ASP A 369 -17.27 4.25 -6.43
N THR A 370 -17.79 4.91 -5.38
CA THR A 370 -18.45 6.22 -5.52
C THR A 370 -17.49 7.41 -5.56
N ILE A 371 -16.29 7.26 -5.00
CA ILE A 371 -15.27 8.32 -4.97
C ILE A 371 -14.68 8.46 -6.37
N GLN A 372 -14.53 9.70 -6.86
CA GLN A 372 -13.85 9.94 -8.14
C GLN A 372 -12.35 9.64 -8.02
N ALA A 373 -11.78 8.98 -9.03
CA ALA A 373 -10.35 8.70 -9.12
C ALA A 373 -9.48 9.96 -8.94
N GLU A 374 -8.38 9.80 -8.21
CA GLU A 374 -7.35 10.83 -8.15
C GLU A 374 -6.67 11.03 -9.51
N ASP A 375 -6.41 12.28 -9.89
CA ASP A 375 -5.64 12.63 -11.09
C ASP A 375 -4.21 12.99 -10.73
N ASN A 376 -3.28 12.08 -11.01
CA ASN A 376 -1.85 12.25 -10.76
C ASN A 376 -1.02 11.57 -11.86
N ALA A 377 0.30 11.74 -11.81
CA ALA A 377 1.18 11.21 -12.85
C ALA A 377 1.04 9.69 -13.04
N ILE A 378 0.80 8.93 -11.97
CA ILE A 378 0.67 7.47 -12.05
C ILE A 378 -0.68 7.07 -12.65
N THR A 379 -1.78 7.70 -12.25
CA THR A 379 -3.10 7.38 -12.81
C THR A 379 -3.20 7.75 -14.29
N ARG A 380 -2.47 8.79 -14.74
CA ARG A 380 -2.33 9.13 -16.16
C ARG A 380 -1.59 8.06 -16.95
N VAL A 381 -0.50 7.49 -16.42
CA VAL A 381 0.20 6.36 -17.05
C VAL A 381 -0.76 5.19 -17.28
N TRP A 382 -1.58 4.83 -16.28
CA TRP A 382 -2.56 3.74 -16.45
C TRP A 382 -3.62 4.07 -17.51
N LYS A 383 -4.13 5.30 -17.56
CA LYS A 383 -5.07 5.75 -18.60
C LYS A 383 -4.48 5.70 -20.00
N GLU A 384 -3.22 6.11 -20.15
CA GLU A 384 -2.47 6.04 -21.42
C GLU A 384 -2.28 4.58 -21.88
N LEU A 385 -2.18 3.63 -20.94
CA LEU A 385 -2.16 2.20 -21.21
C LEU A 385 -3.57 1.59 -21.41
N GLY A 386 -4.62 2.41 -21.52
CA GLY A 386 -5.99 1.97 -21.71
C GLY A 386 -6.63 1.30 -20.48
N ILE A 387 -6.03 1.43 -19.30
CA ILE A 387 -6.58 0.90 -18.06
C ILE A 387 -7.54 1.92 -17.44
N ARG A 388 -8.75 1.46 -17.13
CA ARG A 388 -9.79 2.26 -16.48
C ARG A 388 -9.32 2.81 -15.14
N MET A 389 -9.52 4.12 -14.94
CA MET A 389 -9.12 4.89 -13.75
C MET A 389 -10.21 5.93 -13.44
N ASP A 390 -11.39 5.44 -13.05
CA ASP A 390 -12.59 6.27 -12.88
C ASP A 390 -12.93 6.48 -11.40
N THR A 391 -12.65 5.47 -10.56
CA THR A 391 -13.06 5.46 -9.15
C THR A 391 -11.88 5.54 -8.17
N GLY A 392 -12.20 5.75 -6.89
CA GLY A 392 -11.28 5.64 -5.78
C GLY A 392 -10.64 4.26 -5.73
N PHE A 393 -11.42 3.20 -5.99
CA PHE A 393 -10.94 1.84 -6.14
C PHE A 393 -9.82 1.74 -7.20
N ASP A 394 -10.08 2.24 -8.41
CA ASP A 394 -9.11 2.16 -9.51
C ASP A 394 -7.83 2.94 -9.18
N SER A 395 -7.98 4.18 -8.72
CA SER A 395 -6.82 5.04 -8.45
C SER A 395 -5.97 4.54 -7.29
N GLN A 396 -6.58 4.04 -6.21
CA GLN A 396 -5.82 3.47 -5.08
C GLN A 396 -5.13 2.16 -5.46
N SER A 397 -5.81 1.27 -6.18
CA SER A 397 -5.22 0.00 -6.63
C SER A 397 -4.10 0.22 -7.64
N GLY A 398 -4.32 1.09 -8.64
CA GLY A 398 -3.30 1.47 -9.62
C GLY A 398 -2.07 2.13 -8.99
N LEU A 399 -2.25 2.95 -7.95
CA LEU A 399 -1.14 3.51 -7.18
C LEU A 399 -0.31 2.45 -6.47
N GLU A 400 -0.96 1.45 -5.86
CA GLU A 400 -0.26 0.37 -5.17
C GLU A 400 0.47 -0.54 -6.15
N LEU A 401 -0.22 -0.99 -7.20
CA LEU A 401 0.35 -1.86 -8.22
C LEU A 401 1.60 -1.22 -8.83
N TYR A 402 1.51 0.07 -9.19
CA TYR A 402 2.63 0.79 -9.75
C TYR A 402 3.83 0.85 -8.79
N LYS A 403 3.60 1.23 -7.52
CA LYS A 403 4.67 1.53 -6.55
C LYS A 403 5.25 0.29 -5.86
N MET A 404 4.46 -0.76 -5.68
CA MET A 404 4.88 -1.95 -4.91
C MET A 404 5.23 -3.14 -5.79
N TYR A 405 4.76 -3.16 -7.04
CA TYR A 405 5.03 -4.24 -7.98
C TYR A 405 5.82 -3.75 -9.20
N CYS A 406 5.29 -2.80 -9.97
CA CYS A 406 5.87 -2.43 -11.27
C CYS A 406 7.28 -1.80 -11.13
N THR A 407 7.44 -0.81 -10.24
CA THR A 407 8.76 -0.18 -9.97
C THR A 407 9.80 -1.15 -9.43
N HIS A 408 9.37 -2.24 -8.80
CA HIS A 408 10.23 -3.28 -8.25
C HIS A 408 10.32 -4.53 -9.13
N LYS A 409 9.69 -4.51 -10.33
CA LYS A 409 9.64 -5.63 -11.27
C LYS A 409 9.18 -6.96 -10.66
N LYS A 410 8.22 -6.93 -9.72
CA LYS A 410 7.63 -8.13 -9.11
C LYS A 410 6.62 -8.83 -10.03
N CYS A 411 6.97 -9.03 -11.31
CA CYS A 411 6.06 -9.58 -12.30
C CYS A 411 5.73 -11.06 -12.04
N LEU A 412 6.62 -11.81 -11.40
CA LEU A 412 6.40 -13.21 -11.02
C LEU A 412 5.36 -13.34 -9.89
N SER A 413 5.31 -12.38 -8.96
CA SER A 413 4.31 -12.34 -7.89
C SER A 413 3.02 -11.57 -8.25
N CYS A 414 2.97 -10.99 -9.46
CA CYS A 414 1.85 -10.21 -9.99
C CYS A 414 1.01 -11.09 -10.93
N SER A 415 -0.31 -11.17 -10.72
CA SER A 415 -1.17 -12.02 -11.56
C SER A 415 -1.16 -11.61 -13.04
N ILE A 416 -0.94 -10.32 -13.33
CA ILE A 416 -0.78 -9.81 -14.70
C ILE A 416 0.50 -10.34 -15.33
N GLY A 417 1.65 -10.20 -14.64
CA GLY A 417 2.93 -10.68 -15.14
C GLY A 417 2.96 -12.19 -15.30
N PHE A 418 2.40 -12.91 -14.32
CA PHE A 418 2.21 -14.36 -14.41
C PHE A 418 1.32 -14.77 -15.58
N SER A 419 0.21 -14.06 -15.84
CA SER A 419 -0.66 -14.37 -16.97
C SER A 419 0.06 -14.23 -18.32
N ILE A 420 0.94 -13.24 -18.45
CA ILE A 420 1.78 -13.06 -19.66
C ILE A 420 2.75 -14.23 -19.78
N LEU A 421 3.46 -14.55 -18.70
CA LEU A 421 4.42 -15.65 -18.67
C LEU A 421 3.76 -16.98 -19.06
N ARG A 422 2.60 -17.29 -18.48
CA ARG A 422 1.85 -18.52 -18.75
C ARG A 422 1.38 -18.63 -20.21
N ASN A 423 0.97 -17.52 -20.81
CA ASN A 423 0.42 -17.49 -22.17
C ASN A 423 1.49 -17.26 -23.26
N ALA A 424 2.78 -17.22 -22.89
CA ALA A 424 3.88 -16.94 -23.81
C ALA A 424 3.95 -17.93 -24.99
N SER A 425 3.60 -19.21 -24.77
CA SER A 425 3.60 -20.26 -25.80
C SER A 425 2.40 -20.16 -26.76
N VAL A 426 1.26 -19.66 -26.30
CA VAL A 426 0.03 -19.53 -27.12
C VAL A 426 0.13 -18.32 -28.06
N SER A 427 0.78 -17.24 -27.63
CA SER A 427 0.86 -15.98 -28.37
C SER A 427 1.80 -16.05 -29.59
N ALA A 428 2.72 -17.01 -29.62
CA ALA A 428 3.62 -17.26 -30.75
C ALA A 428 2.95 -18.06 -31.90
N VAL A 429 1.87 -18.80 -31.62
CA VAL A 429 1.13 -19.58 -32.62
C VAL A 429 0.15 -18.71 -33.43
N VAL A 430 -0.11 -17.49 -32.97
CA VAL A 430 -1.10 -16.56 -33.54
C VAL A 430 -0.46 -15.35 -34.26
N LYS A 431 0.89 -15.31 -34.37
CA LYS A 431 1.60 -14.29 -35.15
C LYS A 431 2.09 -14.81 -36.49
#